data_AF-A0A6P1T2K3-F1
#
_entry.id   AF-A0A6P1T2K3-F1
#
_cell.length_a   1.000
_cell.length_b   1.000
_cell.length_c   1.000
_cell.angle_alpha   90.00
_cell.angle_beta   90.00
_cell.angle_gamma   90.00
#
_symmetry.space_group_name_H-M   'P 1'
#
loop_
_entity.id
_entity.type
_entity.pdbx_description
1 polymer ?
#
loop_
_entity_poly.entity_id
_entity_poly.type
_entity_poly.pdbx_seq_one_letter_code
_entity_poly.pdbx_strand_id
1 'polypeptide(L)'
;MIALRTLPALLLLAAPALAEGEFSEGSEAKPWHVIGEEPARFTGEVVDIICDLTGDCPENCGNGGRQLGILREADGQLILAAKNSQPLFTGAARELYPFCGQMVEVDGNLVGDPEGLGTSKFYQIQRIRALGNGDWTAANNWTKEWAAANPDAAKADGPWFRNDPQVNALIAEHGYLGLGQAVDDAFIADWFE
;
A
#
# COMPACT_ATOMS: atom_id res chain seq x y z
N MET A 1 -35.85 37.94 -49.27
CA MET A 1 -36.15 36.51 -49.04
C MET A 1 -34.88 35.85 -48.52
N ILE A 2 -34.97 35.22 -47.36
CA ILE A 2 -33.88 34.93 -46.41
C ILE A 2 -33.08 33.71 -46.87
N ALA A 3 -31.74 33.86 -46.93
CA ALA A 3 -30.81 32.76 -47.21
C ALA A 3 -30.65 31.89 -45.95
N LEU A 4 -31.03 30.61 -46.07
CA LEU A 4 -30.93 29.62 -44.99
C LEU A 4 -29.48 29.12 -44.92
N ARG A 5 -28.73 29.55 -43.89
CA ARG A 5 -27.40 29.02 -43.57
C ARG A 5 -27.57 27.72 -42.78
N THR A 6 -27.19 26.60 -43.39
CA THR A 6 -27.02 25.30 -42.71
C THR A 6 -25.72 25.33 -41.92
N LEU A 7 -25.81 25.32 -40.58
CA LEU A 7 -24.68 25.07 -39.69
C LEU A 7 -24.50 23.55 -39.54
N PRO A 8 -23.30 22.98 -39.75
CA PRO A 8 -23.07 21.59 -39.41
C PRO A 8 -22.92 21.48 -37.89
N ALA A 9 -23.79 20.69 -37.26
CA ALA A 9 -23.66 20.31 -35.86
C ALA A 9 -22.48 19.36 -35.71
N LEU A 10 -21.39 19.84 -35.11
CA LEU A 10 -20.24 19.02 -34.75
C LEU A 10 -20.61 18.19 -33.51
N LEU A 11 -21.01 16.93 -33.73
CA LEU A 11 -21.17 15.94 -32.67
C LEU A 11 -19.77 15.58 -32.13
N LEU A 12 -19.41 16.16 -30.98
CA LEU A 12 -18.31 15.67 -30.15
C LEU A 12 -18.69 14.27 -29.67
N LEU A 13 -18.15 13.25 -30.34
CA LEU A 13 -18.10 11.89 -29.82
C LEU A 13 -17.22 11.92 -28.57
N ALA A 14 -17.84 12.04 -27.40
CA ALA A 14 -17.20 11.62 -26.15
C ALA A 14 -16.90 10.13 -26.32
N ALA A 15 -15.65 9.80 -26.60
CA ALA A 15 -15.19 8.42 -26.51
C ALA A 15 -15.54 7.94 -25.10
N PRO A 16 -16.13 6.75 -24.93
CA PRO A 16 -16.20 6.16 -23.62
C PRO A 16 -14.75 5.97 -23.22
N ALA A 17 -14.27 6.78 -22.29
CA ALA A 17 -13.10 6.41 -21.51
C ALA A 17 -13.45 5.02 -20.99
N LEU A 18 -12.73 4.00 -21.48
CA LEU A 18 -12.60 2.76 -20.71
C LEU A 18 -12.33 3.25 -19.29
N ALA A 19 -13.14 2.83 -18.33
CA ALA A 19 -13.11 3.36 -16.97
C ALA A 19 -11.74 3.12 -16.34
N GLU A 20 -10.79 3.98 -16.66
CA GLU A 20 -9.63 4.23 -15.84
C GLU A 20 -10.20 4.70 -14.50
N GLY A 21 -9.72 4.13 -13.40
CA GLY A 21 -10.24 4.43 -12.07
C GLY A 21 -10.31 5.93 -11.81
N GLU A 22 -11.19 6.37 -10.92
CA GLU A 22 -11.47 7.80 -10.62
C GLU A 22 -10.20 8.66 -10.39
N PHE A 23 -9.10 8.03 -9.97
CA PHE A 23 -7.83 8.68 -9.65
C PHE A 23 -6.69 8.35 -10.64
N SER A 24 -6.99 7.85 -11.84
CA SER A 24 -5.96 7.42 -12.81
C SER A 24 -5.18 8.57 -13.46
N GLU A 25 -5.77 9.76 -13.50
CA GLU A 25 -5.21 10.88 -14.27
C GLU A 25 -3.79 11.23 -13.80
N GLY A 26 -2.83 11.16 -14.73
CA GLY A 26 -1.43 11.48 -14.46
C GLY A 26 -0.68 10.49 -13.57
N SER A 27 -1.26 9.31 -13.28
CA SER A 27 -0.55 8.21 -12.62
C SER A 27 0.48 7.58 -13.56
N GLU A 28 1.65 7.27 -13.03
CA GLU A 28 2.69 6.48 -13.71
C GLU A 28 2.91 5.14 -13.00
N ALA A 29 1.90 4.67 -12.26
CA ALA A 29 1.95 3.41 -11.53
C ALA A 29 2.18 2.23 -12.48
N LYS A 30 3.12 1.36 -12.11
CA LYS A 30 3.34 0.10 -12.84
C LYS A 30 2.29 -0.92 -12.40
N PRO A 31 1.63 -1.64 -13.32
CA PRO A 31 0.64 -2.63 -12.94
C PRO A 31 1.27 -3.80 -12.18
N TRP A 32 0.53 -4.34 -11.22
CA TRP A 32 0.81 -5.58 -10.51
C TRP A 32 0.10 -6.79 -11.18
N HIS A 33 -0.86 -6.53 -12.06
CA HIS A 33 -1.66 -7.54 -12.77
C HIS A 33 -2.54 -8.37 -11.84
N VAL A 34 -3.19 -7.70 -10.89
CA VAL A 34 -4.18 -8.31 -9.98
C VAL A 34 -5.60 -7.88 -10.36
N ILE A 35 -6.59 -8.66 -9.93
CA ILE A 35 -8.01 -8.37 -10.19
C ILE A 35 -8.40 -7.07 -9.48
N GLY A 36 -9.14 -6.21 -10.16
CA GLY A 36 -9.65 -4.95 -9.60
C GLY A 36 -8.57 -3.89 -9.36
N GLU A 37 -7.44 -4.01 -10.06
CA GLU A 37 -6.36 -3.03 -10.02
C GLU A 37 -6.66 -1.81 -10.89
N GLU A 38 -6.49 -0.62 -10.31
CA GLU A 38 -6.59 0.67 -10.99
C GLU A 38 -5.38 1.54 -10.63
N PRO A 39 -4.66 2.12 -11.61
CA PRO A 39 -3.65 3.13 -11.30
C PRO A 39 -4.32 4.32 -10.62
N ALA A 40 -3.66 4.87 -9.60
CA ALA A 40 -4.21 5.94 -8.80
C ALA A 40 -3.11 6.89 -8.34
N ARG A 41 -3.33 8.18 -8.59
CA ARG A 41 -2.54 9.30 -8.11
C ARG A 41 -3.45 10.29 -7.41
N PHE A 42 -3.13 10.63 -6.16
CA PHE A 42 -3.94 11.54 -5.37
C PHE A 42 -3.13 12.19 -4.25
N THR A 43 -3.73 13.22 -3.65
CA THR A 43 -3.22 13.92 -2.48
C THR A 43 -3.97 13.49 -1.23
N GLY A 44 -3.31 13.57 -0.07
CA GLY A 44 -3.92 13.27 1.22
C GLY A 44 -2.96 13.41 2.39
N GLU A 45 -3.49 13.34 3.61
CA GLU A 45 -2.70 13.37 4.84
C GLU A 45 -2.28 11.96 5.25
N VAL A 46 -1.02 11.76 5.61
CA VAL A 46 -0.58 10.48 6.20
C VAL A 46 -1.01 10.40 7.65
N VAL A 47 -1.80 9.39 8.00
CA VAL A 47 -2.40 9.24 9.32
C VAL A 47 -2.09 7.88 9.94
N ASP A 48 -2.08 7.82 11.28
CA ASP A 48 -2.22 6.57 12.03
C ASP A 48 -3.69 6.13 11.95
N ILE A 49 -3.93 4.96 11.33
CA ILE A 49 -5.29 4.45 11.10
C ILE A 49 -6.03 4.22 12.42
N ILE A 50 -5.34 3.79 13.47
CA ILE A 50 -5.98 3.54 14.77
C ILE A 50 -6.36 4.85 15.44
N CYS A 51 -5.50 5.85 15.37
CA CYS A 51 -5.81 7.21 15.85
C CYS A 51 -7.05 7.77 15.15
N ASP A 52 -7.09 7.71 13.82
CA ASP A 52 -8.20 8.26 13.03
C ASP A 52 -9.53 7.55 13.30
N LEU A 53 -9.51 6.22 13.44
CA LEU A 53 -10.72 5.42 13.68
C LEU A 53 -11.20 5.42 15.13
N THR A 54 -10.31 5.60 16.12
CA THR A 54 -10.62 5.32 17.54
C THR A 54 -10.28 6.45 18.50
N GLY A 55 -9.46 7.42 18.09
CA GLY A 55 -8.91 8.46 18.96
C GLY A 55 -7.70 8.03 19.79
N ASP A 56 -7.22 6.79 19.68
CA ASP A 56 -5.94 6.36 20.28
C ASP A 56 -4.77 6.88 19.45
N CYS A 57 -4.34 8.10 19.79
CA CYS A 57 -3.36 8.89 19.05
C CYS A 57 -2.03 9.00 19.81
N PRO A 58 -1.14 7.99 19.72
CA PRO A 58 0.20 8.14 20.25
C PRO A 58 0.96 9.22 19.47
N GLU A 59 1.93 9.86 20.14
CA GLU A 59 2.81 10.82 19.48
C GLU A 59 3.55 10.18 18.29
N ASN A 60 3.81 11.00 17.26
CA ASN A 60 4.62 10.63 16.10
C ASN A 60 4.15 9.32 15.41
N CYS A 61 2.84 9.15 15.26
CA CYS A 61 2.20 7.95 14.70
C CYS A 61 2.75 6.64 15.31
N GLY A 62 3.04 6.64 16.62
CA GLY A 62 3.57 5.47 17.33
C GLY A 62 4.99 5.07 16.93
N ASN A 63 5.83 6.02 16.50
CA ASN A 63 7.26 5.83 16.23
C ASN A 63 7.57 4.67 15.25
N GLY A 64 6.72 4.49 14.24
CA GLY A 64 6.87 3.44 13.22
C GLY A 64 6.34 2.07 13.64
N GLY A 65 5.68 1.96 14.80
CA GLY A 65 4.98 0.77 15.26
C GLY A 65 3.52 0.67 14.82
N ARG A 66 2.96 1.72 14.20
CA ARG A 66 1.57 1.76 13.75
C ARG A 66 1.44 1.43 12.27
N GLN A 67 0.29 0.86 11.91
CA GLN A 67 -0.13 0.80 10.52
C GLN A 67 -0.63 2.18 10.12
N LEU A 68 -0.06 2.71 9.03
CA LEU A 68 -0.40 4.03 8.51
C LEU A 68 -1.29 3.91 7.27
N GLY A 69 -2.05 4.97 7.03
CA GLY A 69 -2.92 5.14 5.88
C GLY A 69 -2.81 6.57 5.34
N ILE A 70 -3.62 6.86 4.34
CA ILE A 70 -3.72 8.19 3.74
C ILE A 70 -5.18 8.62 3.77
N LEU A 71 -5.46 9.71 4.47
CA LEU A 71 -6.77 10.36 4.42
C LEU A 71 -6.82 11.21 3.15
N ARG A 72 -7.49 10.72 2.12
CA ARG A 72 -7.48 11.32 0.78
C ARG A 72 -8.22 12.67 0.78
N GLU A 73 -7.60 13.67 0.18
CA GLU A 73 -8.12 15.05 0.18
C GLU A 73 -9.43 15.20 -0.61
N ALA A 74 -9.57 14.46 -1.71
CA ALA A 74 -10.68 14.61 -2.64
C ALA A 74 -12.06 14.26 -2.03
N ASP A 75 -12.10 13.28 -1.14
CA ASP A 75 -13.35 12.68 -0.64
C ASP A 75 -13.32 12.28 0.85
N GLY A 76 -12.21 12.51 1.54
CA GLY A 76 -12.05 12.16 2.95
C GLY A 76 -12.03 10.65 3.22
N GLN A 77 -11.80 9.81 2.20
CA GLN A 77 -11.68 8.37 2.42
C GLN A 77 -10.33 8.02 3.06
N LEU A 78 -10.38 7.18 4.10
CA LEU A 78 -9.19 6.58 4.69
C LEU A 78 -8.71 5.41 3.84
N ILE A 79 -7.57 5.59 3.19
CA ILE A 79 -6.98 4.60 2.29
C ILE A 79 -5.89 3.82 3.01
N LEU A 80 -6.09 2.50 3.14
CA LEU A 80 -5.10 1.59 3.71
C LEU A 80 -3.96 1.37 2.72
N ALA A 81 -2.77 1.90 3.02
CA ALA A 81 -1.55 1.59 2.31
C ALA A 81 -0.98 0.24 2.79
N ALA A 82 -1.50 -0.85 2.23
CA ALA A 82 -1.16 -2.21 2.64
C ALA A 82 0.12 -2.75 1.99
N LYS A 83 0.67 -2.07 0.98
CA LYS A 83 1.78 -2.60 0.19
C LYS A 83 2.67 -1.50 -0.39
N ASN A 84 3.98 -1.74 -0.44
CA ASN A 84 4.95 -0.89 -1.13
C ASN A 84 5.37 -1.46 -2.51
N SER A 85 6.38 -0.89 -3.16
CA SER A 85 6.90 -1.36 -4.46
C SER A 85 7.70 -2.66 -4.39
N GLN A 86 7.97 -3.20 -3.19
CA GLN A 86 8.82 -4.37 -3.05
C GLN A 86 8.00 -5.67 -3.20
N PRO A 87 8.57 -6.71 -3.83
CA PRO A 87 7.93 -8.02 -3.95
C PRO A 87 8.01 -8.85 -2.64
N LEU A 88 8.19 -8.20 -1.48
CA LEU A 88 8.47 -8.84 -0.20
C LEU A 88 7.28 -8.90 0.76
N PHE A 89 6.14 -8.30 0.39
CA PHE A 89 4.92 -8.25 1.23
C PHE A 89 5.13 -7.60 2.61
N THR A 90 6.01 -6.61 2.69
CA THR A 90 6.46 -5.98 3.95
C THR A 90 5.63 -4.74 4.35
N GLY A 91 4.47 -4.54 3.73
CA GLY A 91 3.61 -3.37 3.96
C GLY A 91 4.17 -2.06 3.41
N ALA A 92 3.54 -0.94 3.76
CA ALA A 92 3.98 0.41 3.41
C ALA A 92 4.20 1.34 4.61
N ALA A 93 4.02 0.85 5.84
CA ALA A 93 4.12 1.69 7.04
C ALA A 93 5.47 2.41 7.17
N ARG A 94 6.59 1.73 6.83
CA ARG A 94 7.93 2.35 6.82
C ARG A 94 8.08 3.45 5.78
N GLU A 95 7.40 3.32 4.64
CA GLU A 95 7.46 4.29 3.56
C GLU A 95 6.65 5.56 3.90
N LEU A 96 5.55 5.39 4.64
CA LEU A 96 4.69 6.46 5.10
C LEU A 96 5.20 7.16 6.36
N TYR A 97 5.89 6.44 7.25
CA TYR A 97 6.30 6.97 8.56
C TYR A 97 7.05 8.32 8.51
N PRO A 98 7.99 8.56 7.58
CA PRO A 98 8.65 9.86 7.43
C PRO A 98 7.71 11.04 7.12
N PHE A 99 6.49 10.75 6.69
CA PHE A 99 5.46 11.71 6.31
C PHE A 99 4.29 11.78 7.31
N CYS A 100 4.37 11.12 8.48
CA CYS A 100 3.32 11.17 9.50
C CYS A 100 2.81 12.61 9.75
N GLY A 101 1.50 12.82 9.62
CA GLY A 101 0.82 14.12 9.79
C GLY A 101 1.09 15.13 8.68
N GLN A 102 1.72 14.73 7.57
CA GLN A 102 2.02 15.61 6.44
C GLN A 102 1.06 15.33 5.28
N MET A 103 0.73 16.41 4.57
CA MET A 103 0.11 16.30 3.25
C MET A 103 1.13 15.76 2.25
N VAL A 104 0.74 14.73 1.53
CA VAL A 104 1.55 14.07 0.52
C VAL A 104 0.80 13.98 -0.79
N GLU A 105 1.57 13.78 -1.85
CA GLU A 105 1.08 13.25 -3.09
C GLU A 105 1.66 11.85 -3.27
N VAL A 106 0.80 10.91 -3.66
CA VAL A 106 1.17 9.50 -3.83
C VAL A 106 0.77 9.02 -5.20
N ASP A 107 1.50 8.01 -5.68
CA ASP A 107 1.20 7.33 -6.95
C ASP A 107 1.51 5.85 -6.83
N GLY A 108 0.62 5.02 -7.38
CA GLY A 108 0.53 3.60 -7.10
C GLY A 108 -0.77 2.99 -7.61
N ASN A 109 -1.15 1.83 -7.07
CA ASN A 109 -2.33 1.11 -7.53
C ASN A 109 -3.35 0.95 -6.41
N LEU A 110 -4.61 1.35 -6.66
CA LEU A 110 -5.74 0.92 -5.86
C LEU A 110 -6.12 -0.49 -6.30
N VAL A 111 -6.34 -1.38 -5.34
CA VAL A 111 -6.71 -2.77 -5.58
C VAL A 111 -7.92 -3.10 -4.71
N GLY A 112 -8.96 -3.62 -5.34
CA GLY A 112 -10.14 -4.12 -4.66
C GLY A 112 -11.10 -4.78 -5.62
N ASP A 113 -11.73 -5.87 -5.19
CA ASP A 113 -12.72 -6.60 -5.96
C ASP A 113 -14.13 -6.29 -5.42
N PRO A 114 -15.04 -5.75 -6.23
CA PRO A 114 -16.41 -5.48 -5.79
C PRO A 114 -17.15 -6.73 -5.31
N GLU A 115 -16.80 -7.94 -5.78
CA GLU A 115 -17.43 -9.19 -5.33
C GLU A 115 -16.90 -9.68 -3.97
N GLY A 116 -15.64 -9.38 -3.64
CA GLY A 116 -15.00 -9.85 -2.40
C GLY A 116 -14.90 -8.82 -1.28
N LEU A 117 -14.58 -7.57 -1.61
CA LEU A 117 -14.28 -6.48 -0.68
C LEU A 117 -15.30 -5.33 -0.72
N GLY A 118 -16.34 -5.47 -1.54
CA GLY A 118 -17.31 -4.40 -1.77
C GLY A 118 -16.63 -3.15 -2.35
N THR A 119 -16.92 -1.98 -1.80
CA THR A 119 -16.31 -0.72 -2.26
C THR A 119 -14.92 -0.45 -1.67
N SER A 120 -14.44 -1.29 -0.76
CA SER A 120 -13.16 -1.10 -0.10
C SER A 120 -12.01 -1.43 -1.04
N LYS A 121 -11.04 -0.52 -1.13
CA LYS A 121 -9.79 -0.73 -1.86
C LYS A 121 -8.62 -0.53 -0.92
N PHE A 122 -7.59 -1.36 -1.05
CA PHE A 122 -6.29 -1.07 -0.45
C PHE A 122 -5.36 -0.49 -1.51
N TYR A 123 -4.30 0.16 -1.05
CA TYR A 123 -3.38 0.87 -1.91
C TYR A 123 -1.99 0.27 -1.86
N GLN A 124 -1.44 0.00 -3.03
CA GLN A 124 -0.04 -0.28 -3.23
C GLN A 124 0.67 1.01 -3.61
N ILE A 125 1.33 1.64 -2.65
CA ILE A 125 2.09 2.86 -2.91
C ILE A 125 3.38 2.52 -3.65
N GLN A 126 3.66 3.25 -4.74
CA GLN A 126 4.90 3.08 -5.49
C GLN A 126 5.88 4.22 -5.28
N ARG A 127 5.35 5.44 -5.16
CA ARG A 127 6.13 6.63 -4.87
C ARG A 127 5.31 7.62 -4.03
N ILE A 128 6.04 8.41 -3.25
CA ILE A 128 5.51 9.40 -2.32
C ILE A 128 6.36 10.67 -2.37
N ARG A 129 5.72 11.82 -2.22
CA ARG A 129 6.39 13.09 -1.98
C ARG A 129 5.55 13.95 -1.04
N ALA A 130 6.20 14.80 -0.25
CA ALA A 130 5.49 15.87 0.45
C ALA A 130 4.79 16.77 -0.58
N LEU A 131 3.57 17.21 -0.27
CA LEU A 131 2.80 18.06 -1.18
C LEU A 131 3.58 19.35 -1.49
N GLY A 132 3.68 19.70 -2.77
CA GLY A 132 4.47 20.85 -3.23
C GLY A 132 5.98 20.60 -3.36
N ASN A 133 6.49 19.44 -2.96
CA ASN A 133 7.85 19.01 -3.28
C ASN A 133 7.90 18.48 -4.74
N GLY A 134 8.96 18.80 -5.47
CA GLY A 134 9.20 18.27 -6.81
C GLY A 134 9.66 16.82 -6.82
N ASP A 135 10.37 16.38 -5.77
CA ASP A 135 11.11 15.13 -5.78
C ASP A 135 10.29 13.95 -5.25
N TRP A 136 10.17 12.91 -6.07
CA TRP A 136 9.53 11.65 -5.71
C TRP A 136 10.50 10.73 -4.96
N THR A 137 10.00 10.13 -3.88
CA THR A 137 10.67 9.05 -3.16
C THR A 137 10.02 7.72 -3.55
N ALA A 138 10.82 6.74 -3.97
CA ALA A 138 10.31 5.40 -4.24
C ALA A 138 9.94 4.69 -2.92
N ALA A 139 8.78 4.05 -2.88
CA ALA A 139 8.32 3.26 -1.74
C ALA A 139 8.98 1.88 -1.74
N ASN A 140 10.28 1.83 -1.43
CA ASN A 140 11.07 0.59 -1.44
C ASN A 140 12.18 0.56 -0.37
N ASN A 141 11.98 1.30 0.73
CA ASN A 141 13.03 1.48 1.73
C ASN A 141 13.10 0.33 2.74
N TRP A 142 12.03 -0.46 2.89
CA TRP A 142 11.93 -1.48 3.95
C TRP A 142 13.16 -2.41 4.02
N THR A 143 13.64 -2.96 2.89
CA THR A 143 14.80 -3.89 2.94
C THR A 143 16.07 -3.22 3.44
N LYS A 144 16.28 -1.94 3.09
CA LYS A 144 17.45 -1.18 3.54
C LYS A 144 17.39 -0.95 5.05
N GLU A 145 16.22 -0.56 5.55
CA GLU A 145 16.01 -0.37 7.00
C GLU A 145 16.13 -1.67 7.77
N TRP A 146 15.52 -2.75 7.27
CA TRP A 146 15.60 -4.07 7.87
C TRP A 146 17.05 -4.57 7.95
N ALA A 147 17.82 -4.41 6.87
CA ALA A 147 19.22 -4.82 6.85
C ALA A 147 20.10 -3.98 7.78
N ALA A 148 19.80 -2.68 7.92
CA ALA A 148 20.49 -1.80 8.88
C ALA A 148 20.19 -2.20 10.33
N ALA A 149 18.95 -2.61 10.62
CA ALA A 149 18.56 -3.09 11.94
C ALA A 149 19.05 -4.51 12.25
N ASN A 150 19.27 -5.34 11.22
CA ASN A 150 19.62 -6.75 11.35
C ASN A 150 20.86 -7.11 10.50
N PRO A 151 22.04 -6.53 10.79
CA PRO A 151 23.21 -6.62 9.90
C PRO A 151 23.75 -8.04 9.73
N ASP A 152 23.61 -8.91 10.75
CA ASP A 152 24.08 -10.29 10.66
C ASP A 152 23.07 -11.18 9.93
N ALA A 153 21.77 -10.99 10.18
CA ALA A 153 20.70 -11.68 9.44
C ALA A 153 20.72 -11.33 7.95
N ALA A 154 21.03 -10.07 7.60
CA ALA A 154 21.11 -9.61 6.23
C ALA A 154 22.28 -10.21 5.44
N LYS A 155 23.30 -10.74 6.12
CA LYS A 155 24.44 -11.44 5.48
C LYS A 155 24.21 -12.94 5.36
N ALA A 156 23.25 -13.49 6.09
CA ALA A 156 22.95 -14.92 6.06
C ALA A 156 22.27 -15.30 4.73
N ASP A 157 22.54 -16.52 4.27
CA ASP A 157 21.94 -17.04 3.05
C ASP A 157 20.43 -17.25 3.21
N GLY A 158 19.68 -17.08 2.12
CA GLY A 158 18.24 -17.34 2.07
C GLY A 158 17.36 -16.08 2.16
N PRO A 159 16.03 -16.27 2.18
CA PRO A 159 15.09 -15.16 2.20
C PRO A 159 15.06 -14.47 3.57
N TRP A 160 14.82 -13.16 3.57
CA TRP A 160 14.86 -12.32 4.78
C TRP A 160 14.06 -12.90 5.95
N PHE A 161 12.84 -13.41 5.71
CA PHE A 161 11.94 -13.87 6.76
C PHE A 161 12.43 -15.14 7.47
N ARG A 162 13.32 -15.92 6.86
CA ARG A 162 13.96 -17.07 7.53
C ARG A 162 15.11 -16.65 8.42
N ASN A 163 15.72 -15.50 8.14
CA ASN A 163 16.84 -14.96 8.89
C ASN A 163 16.40 -13.90 9.90
N ASP A 164 15.16 -13.45 9.83
CA ASP A 164 14.61 -12.42 10.70
C ASP A 164 14.60 -12.87 12.18
N PRO A 165 15.27 -12.14 13.09
CA PRO A 165 15.35 -12.53 14.49
C PRO A 165 13.99 -12.54 15.21
N GLN A 166 13.07 -11.65 14.82
CA GLN A 166 11.74 -11.58 15.43
C GLN A 166 10.89 -12.77 15.00
N VAL A 167 10.91 -13.12 13.71
CA VAL A 167 10.23 -14.32 13.20
C VAL A 167 10.77 -15.57 13.89
N ASN A 168 12.10 -15.70 13.98
CA ASN A 168 12.72 -16.86 14.62
C ASN A 168 12.41 -16.94 16.11
N ALA A 169 12.34 -15.81 16.82
CA ALA A 169 11.92 -15.77 18.22
C ALA A 169 10.46 -16.23 18.39
N LEU A 170 9.54 -15.77 17.54
CA LEU A 170 8.13 -16.17 17.58
C LEU A 170 7.95 -17.66 17.28
N ILE A 171 8.70 -18.21 16.32
CA ILE A 171 8.69 -19.66 16.04
C ILE A 171 9.23 -20.45 17.23
N ALA A 172 10.32 -20.00 17.86
CA ALA A 172 10.87 -20.68 19.02
C ALA A 172 9.91 -20.67 20.23
N GLU A 173 9.10 -19.63 20.37
CA GLU A 173 8.13 -19.50 21.47
C GLU A 173 6.82 -20.25 21.19
N HIS A 174 6.31 -20.18 19.96
CA HIS A 174 4.94 -20.60 19.63
C HIS A 174 4.86 -21.69 18.57
N GLY A 175 5.98 -22.17 18.03
CA GLY A 175 6.00 -23.05 16.87
C GLY A 175 5.64 -22.32 15.57
N TYR A 176 5.83 -23.00 14.45
CA TYR A 176 5.46 -22.58 13.09
C TYR A 176 3.97 -22.31 12.94
N LEU A 177 3.11 -23.09 13.62
CA LEU A 177 1.66 -22.92 13.55
C LEU A 177 1.13 -21.89 14.57
N GLY A 178 1.99 -21.39 15.48
CA GLY A 178 1.56 -20.52 16.58
C GLY A 178 0.77 -21.24 17.68
N LEU A 179 0.76 -22.58 17.68
CA LEU A 179 -0.02 -23.43 18.59
C LEU A 179 0.86 -24.25 19.56
N GLY A 180 2.17 -23.99 19.56
CA GLY A 180 3.19 -24.66 20.37
C GLY A 180 3.87 -25.83 19.66
N GLN A 181 5.07 -26.15 20.11
CA GLN A 181 5.97 -27.12 19.45
C GLN A 181 5.37 -28.52 19.30
N ALA A 182 4.61 -28.98 20.30
CA ALA A 182 3.99 -30.31 20.25
C ALA A 182 2.94 -30.44 19.13
N VAL A 183 2.27 -29.35 18.76
CA VAL A 183 1.30 -29.34 17.65
C VAL A 183 2.03 -29.36 16.31
N ASP A 184 3.13 -28.60 16.20
CA ASP A 184 3.99 -28.65 15.01
C ASP A 184 4.55 -30.06 14.78
N ASP A 185 5.08 -30.70 15.82
CA ASP A 185 5.67 -32.04 15.71
C ASP A 185 4.64 -33.06 15.21
N ALA A 186 3.42 -33.01 15.75
CA ALA A 186 2.32 -33.87 15.31
C ALA A 186 1.89 -33.57 13.86
N PHE A 187 1.83 -32.29 13.48
CA PHE A 187 1.51 -31.88 12.11
C PHE A 187 2.57 -32.34 11.10
N ILE A 188 3.85 -32.19 11.44
CA ILE A 188 4.96 -32.61 10.58
C ILE A 188 4.92 -34.12 10.34
N ALA A 189 4.72 -34.90 11.42
CA ALA A 189 4.63 -36.36 11.33
C ALA A 189 3.44 -36.87 10.51
N ASP A 190 2.32 -36.15 10.48
CA ASP A 190 1.11 -36.55 9.73
C ASP A 190 1.15 -36.13 8.25
N TRP A 191 1.75 -34.97 7.94
CA TRP A 191 1.68 -34.37 6.60
C TRP A 191 2.96 -34.51 5.77
N PHE A 192 4.11 -34.79 6.38
CA PHE A 192 5.41 -34.72 5.71
C PHE A 192 6.34 -35.93 5.92
N GLU A 193 6.00 -36.86 6.82
CA GLU A 193 6.73 -38.12 7.07
C GLU A 193 5.89 -39.35 6.71
#